data_AF-A0A379XX08-F1
#
_entry.id   AF-A0A379XX08-F1
#
_cell.length_a   1.000
_cell.length_b   1.000
_cell.length_c   1.000
_cell.angle_alpha   90.00
_cell.angle_beta   90.00
_cell.angle_gamma   90.00
#
_symmetry.space_group_name_H-M   'P 1'
#
loop_
_entity.id
_entity.type
_entity.pdbx_description
1 polymer ?
#
loop_
_entity_poly.entity_id
_entity_poly.type
_entity_poly.pdbx_seq_one_letter_code
_entity_poly.pdbx_strand_id
1 'polypeptide(L)'
;MSEFVTVARPYAKAAFDFAVEHQSVERWQDMLAFAAEVTKNEQMAELLSGALAPETLAESFIAVCGEQLDENGQNLIRVMAENNRLNALPDVLEQFIHLRAASEATSEVEVTSATALSEEQLSKISAAMEKRLSRKVKLNCKIDKSVMAGVIIRAGDMVIDGSVRGRLERLADVLQS
;
A
#
# COMPACT_ATOMS: atom_id res chain seq x y z
N MET A 1 -7.76 -22.68 6.69
CA MET A 1 -7.12 -21.75 5.73
C MET A 1 -7.25 -20.27 6.11
N SER A 2 -7.90 -19.90 7.23
CA SER A 2 -8.17 -18.49 7.61
C SER A 2 -7.49 -18.00 8.91
N GLU A 3 -6.82 -18.88 9.65
CA GLU A 3 -6.25 -18.50 10.96
C GLU A 3 -4.93 -17.71 10.79
N PHE A 4 -4.05 -18.15 9.88
CA PHE A 4 -2.75 -17.52 9.66
C PHE A 4 -2.84 -16.12 9.02
N VAL A 5 -3.78 -15.91 8.10
CA VAL A 5 -4.07 -14.59 7.49
C VAL A 5 -4.52 -13.56 8.53
N THR A 6 -5.30 -13.98 9.53
CA THR A 6 -5.80 -13.07 10.57
C THR A 6 -4.69 -12.65 11.53
N VAL A 7 -3.78 -13.57 11.88
CA VAL A 7 -2.64 -13.27 12.74
C VAL A 7 -1.49 -12.58 12.02
N ALA A 8 -1.36 -12.74 10.70
CA ALA A 8 -0.34 -12.09 9.89
C ALA A 8 -0.59 -10.59 9.71
N ARG A 9 -1.85 -10.15 9.70
CA ARG A 9 -2.24 -8.77 9.42
C ARG A 9 -1.61 -7.71 10.35
N PRO A 10 -1.60 -7.88 11.69
CA PRO A 10 -0.95 -6.92 12.59
C PRO A 10 0.56 -6.82 12.37
N TYR A 11 1.24 -7.95 12.13
CA TYR A 11 2.69 -7.97 11.89
C TYR A 11 3.04 -7.34 10.55
N ALA A 12 2.30 -7.68 9.48
CA ALA A 12 2.49 -7.09 8.16
C ALA A 12 2.29 -5.58 8.19
N LYS A 13 1.26 -5.12 8.92
CA LYS A 13 0.99 -3.68 9.08
C LYS A 13 2.09 -2.98 9.88
N ALA A 14 2.52 -3.54 11.02
CA ALA A 14 3.59 -2.95 11.82
C ALA A 14 4.92 -2.87 11.04
N ALA A 15 5.28 -3.93 10.32
CA ALA A 15 6.45 -3.94 9.45
C ALA A 15 6.33 -2.91 8.32
N PHE A 16 5.15 -2.78 7.71
CA PHE A 16 4.89 -1.79 6.67
C PHE A 16 4.96 -0.36 7.18
N ASP A 17 4.29 -0.05 8.29
CA ASP A 17 4.29 1.28 8.90
C ASP A 17 5.74 1.71 9.25
N PHE A 18 6.54 0.80 9.83
CA PHE A 18 7.96 1.04 10.11
C PHE A 18 8.78 1.25 8.82
N ALA A 19 8.58 0.41 7.81
CA ALA A 19 9.31 0.50 6.55
C ALA A 19 8.98 1.80 5.79
N VAL A 20 7.76 2.32 5.92
CA VAL A 20 7.34 3.61 5.36
C VAL A 20 8.01 4.77 6.10
N GLU A 21 8.04 4.75 7.44
CA GLU A 21 8.72 5.77 8.25
C GLU A 21 10.21 5.88 7.91
N HIS A 22 10.87 4.75 7.67
CA HIS A 22 12.29 4.67 7.34
C HIS A 22 12.61 4.68 5.84
N GLN A 23 11.61 4.86 4.97
CA GLN A 23 11.76 4.85 3.50
C GLN A 23 12.48 3.59 2.96
N SER A 24 12.32 2.47 3.64
CA SER A 24 13.04 1.21 3.37
C SER A 24 12.11 0.07 2.95
N VAL A 25 10.91 0.41 2.43
CA VAL A 25 9.87 -0.54 1.98
C VAL A 25 10.40 -1.64 1.05
N GLU A 26 11.29 -1.28 0.11
CA GLU A 26 11.86 -2.25 -0.83
C GLU A 26 12.79 -3.25 -0.13
N ARG A 27 13.69 -2.77 0.74
CA ARG A 27 14.56 -3.66 1.54
C ARG A 27 13.77 -4.56 2.47
N TRP A 28 12.72 -4.02 3.10
CA TRP A 28 11.84 -4.82 3.95
C TRP A 28 11.13 -5.91 3.16
N GLN A 29 10.68 -5.63 1.94
CA GLN A 29 10.08 -6.67 1.10
C GLN A 29 11.06 -7.81 0.80
N ASP A 30 12.30 -7.49 0.41
CA ASP A 30 13.31 -8.51 0.10
C ASP A 30 13.65 -9.35 1.34
N MET A 31 13.75 -8.71 2.50
CA MET A 31 13.99 -9.35 3.79
C MET A 31 12.86 -10.30 4.18
N LEU A 32 11.60 -9.87 4.05
CA LEU A 32 10.44 -10.73 4.30
C LEU A 32 10.32 -11.86 3.28
N ALA A 33 10.68 -11.61 2.01
CA ALA A 33 10.68 -12.62 0.97
C ALA A 33 11.70 -13.72 1.28
N PHE A 34 12.90 -13.33 1.71
CA PHE A 34 13.93 -14.28 2.14
C PHE A 34 13.47 -15.09 3.35
N ALA A 35 12.92 -14.44 4.38
CA ALA A 35 12.42 -15.12 5.57
C ALA A 35 11.26 -16.09 5.25
N ALA A 36 10.35 -15.72 4.35
CA ALA A 36 9.29 -16.60 3.88
C ALA A 36 9.84 -17.81 3.12
N GLU A 37 10.89 -17.64 2.32
CA GLU A 37 11.53 -18.75 1.59
C GLU A 37 12.29 -19.71 2.53
N VAL A 38 12.98 -19.18 3.54
CA VAL A 38 13.62 -19.98 4.59
C VAL A 38 12.57 -20.80 5.35
N THR A 39 11.40 -20.24 5.62
CA THR A 39 10.28 -20.92 6.30
C THR A 39 9.71 -22.09 5.46
N LYS A 40 9.80 -22.02 4.12
CA LYS A 40 9.36 -23.10 3.22
C LYS A 40 10.36 -24.26 3.12
N ASN A 41 11.60 -24.07 3.60
CA ASN A 41 12.59 -25.14 3.56
C ASN A 41 12.14 -26.30 4.47
N GLU A 42 12.17 -27.53 3.95
CA GLU A 42 11.66 -28.72 4.63
C GLU A 42 12.30 -28.95 6.01
N GLN A 43 13.62 -28.73 6.12
CA GLN A 43 14.34 -28.83 7.40
C GLN A 43 13.91 -27.76 8.40
N MET A 44 13.61 -26.56 7.92
CA MET A 44 13.16 -25.46 8.77
C MET A 44 11.70 -25.64 9.18
N ALA A 45 10.83 -26.10 8.27
CA ALA A 45 9.44 -26.41 8.58
C ALA A 45 9.33 -27.54 9.61
N GLU A 46 10.17 -28.57 9.53
CA GLU A 46 10.26 -29.61 10.56
C GLU A 46 10.70 -29.03 11.92
N LEU A 47 11.73 -28.17 11.92
CA LEU A 47 12.23 -27.52 13.14
C LEU A 47 11.19 -26.58 13.77
N LEU A 48 10.40 -25.90 12.94
CA LEU A 48 9.26 -25.05 13.33
C LEU A 48 8.06 -25.83 13.86
N SER A 49 7.88 -27.07 13.43
CA SER A 49 6.85 -27.99 13.96
C SER A 49 7.27 -28.68 15.26
N GLY A 50 8.57 -28.65 15.57
CA GLY A 50 9.14 -29.21 16.80
C GLY A 50 8.84 -28.37 18.05
N ALA A 51 8.78 -29.02 19.21
CA ALA A 51 8.59 -28.36 20.51
C ALA A 51 9.91 -27.77 21.03
N LEU A 52 10.54 -26.87 20.27
CA LEU A 52 11.72 -26.13 20.72
C LEU A 52 11.33 -24.89 21.53
N ALA A 53 12.26 -24.43 22.37
CA ALA A 53 12.11 -23.15 23.05
C ALA A 53 12.07 -22.01 22.00
N PRO A 54 11.13 -21.04 22.12
CA PRO A 54 10.97 -19.95 21.17
C PRO A 54 12.25 -19.14 20.93
N GLU A 55 13.06 -18.96 21.99
CA GLU A 55 14.32 -18.21 21.96
C GLU A 55 15.38 -18.93 21.10
N THR A 56 15.60 -20.23 21.34
CA THR A 56 16.55 -21.04 20.56
C THR A 56 16.12 -21.17 19.10
N LEU A 57 14.81 -21.22 18.87
CA LEU A 57 14.24 -21.26 17.53
C LEU A 57 14.42 -19.93 16.79
N ALA A 58 14.23 -18.80 17.47
CA ALA A 58 14.50 -17.48 16.92
C ALA A 58 15.99 -17.31 16.58
N GLU A 59 16.90 -17.71 17.47
CA GLU A 59 18.35 -17.61 17.24
C GLU A 59 18.82 -18.48 16.08
N SER A 60 18.33 -19.71 15.97
CA SER A 60 18.65 -20.58 14.83
C SER A 60 18.10 -20.03 13.51
N PHE A 61 16.87 -19.50 13.51
CA PHE A 61 16.30 -18.82 12.34
C PHE A 61 17.12 -17.58 11.95
N ILE A 62 17.49 -16.75 12.93
CA ILE A 62 18.29 -15.54 12.70
C ILE A 62 19.70 -15.91 12.22
N ALA A 63 20.31 -16.98 12.73
CA ALA A 63 21.62 -17.46 12.28
C ALA A 63 21.57 -17.89 10.80
N VAL A 64 20.48 -18.51 10.36
CA VAL A 64 20.26 -18.88 8.95
C VAL A 64 19.99 -17.64 8.08
N CYS A 65 19.35 -16.61 8.64
CA CYS A 65 19.04 -15.35 7.95
C CYS A 65 20.10 -14.26 8.10
N GLY A 66 21.23 -14.56 8.76
CA GLY A 66 22.07 -13.59 9.49
C GLY A 66 22.69 -12.43 8.70
N GLU A 67 22.76 -12.50 7.37
CA GLU A 67 23.32 -11.43 6.52
C GLU A 67 22.28 -10.63 5.73
N GLN A 68 21.02 -11.07 5.71
CA GLN A 68 19.94 -10.40 4.96
C GLN A 68 18.95 -9.66 5.86
N LEU A 69 19.04 -9.86 7.19
CA LEU A 69 18.14 -9.30 8.18
C LEU A 69 18.80 -8.16 8.97
N ASP A 70 18.27 -6.94 8.82
CA ASP A 70 18.62 -5.80 9.67
C ASP A 70 18.18 -6.04 11.13
N GLU A 71 18.70 -5.26 12.08
CA GLU A 71 18.35 -5.34 13.51
C GLU A 71 16.82 -5.33 13.75
N ASN A 72 16.08 -4.53 12.96
CA ASN A 72 14.63 -4.43 13.05
C ASN A 72 13.92 -5.69 12.49
N GLY A 73 14.47 -6.30 11.45
CA GLY A 73 14.00 -7.58 10.94
C GLY A 73 14.22 -8.71 11.95
N GLN A 74 15.37 -8.71 12.62
CA GLN A 74 15.68 -9.69 13.68
C GLN A 74 14.71 -9.55 14.84
N ASN A 75 14.36 -8.32 15.23
CA ASN A 75 13.36 -8.07 16.27
C ASN A 75 11.96 -8.56 15.85
N LEU A 76 11.55 -8.36 14.59
CA LEU A 76 10.29 -8.91 14.08
C LEU A 76 10.26 -10.45 14.19
N ILE A 77 11.34 -11.11 13.77
CA ILE A 77 11.46 -12.57 13.84
C ILE A 77 11.43 -13.06 15.29
N ARG A 78 12.11 -12.40 16.22
CA ARG A 78 12.05 -12.73 17.67
C ARG A 78 10.62 -12.67 18.19
N VAL A 79 9.89 -11.59 17.90
CA VAL A 79 8.50 -11.43 18.34
C VAL A 79 7.58 -12.49 17.72
N MET A 80 7.79 -12.83 16.43
CA MET A 80 7.02 -13.89 15.77
C MET A 80 7.37 -15.28 16.32
N ALA A 81 8.62 -15.52 16.68
CA ALA A 81 9.09 -16.77 17.29
C ALA A 81 8.53 -16.96 18.70
N GLU A 82 8.56 -15.93 19.55
CA GLU A 82 7.96 -15.93 20.90
C GLU A 82 6.47 -16.34 20.87
N ASN A 83 5.76 -15.94 19.82
CA ASN A 83 4.35 -16.28 19.63
C ASN A 83 4.12 -17.61 18.91
N ASN A 84 5.18 -18.36 18.55
CA ASN A 84 5.13 -19.57 17.70
C ASN A 84 4.40 -19.33 16.36
N ARG A 85 4.56 -18.14 15.75
CA ARG A 85 3.84 -17.70 14.54
C ARG A 85 4.73 -17.59 13.30
N LEU A 86 5.92 -18.17 13.31
CA LEU A 86 6.85 -18.12 12.17
C LEU A 86 6.27 -18.80 10.92
N ASN A 87 5.41 -19.81 11.08
CA ASN A 87 4.70 -20.44 9.96
C ASN A 87 3.79 -19.47 9.18
N ALA A 88 3.44 -18.31 9.75
CA ALA A 88 2.65 -17.28 9.09
C ALA A 88 3.50 -16.28 8.26
N LEU A 89 4.83 -16.41 8.23
CA LEU A 89 5.71 -15.53 7.46
C LEU A 89 5.33 -15.39 5.98
N PRO A 90 4.96 -16.47 5.26
CA PRO A 90 4.48 -16.36 3.88
C PRO A 90 3.23 -15.47 3.75
N ASP A 91 2.28 -15.60 4.69
CA ASP A 91 1.07 -14.78 4.70
C ASP A 91 1.37 -13.32 5.07
N VAL A 92 2.37 -13.08 5.94
CA VAL A 92 2.84 -11.73 6.27
C VAL A 92 3.44 -11.07 5.03
N LEU A 93 4.23 -11.80 4.23
CA LEU A 93 4.79 -11.29 2.98
C LEU A 93 3.68 -10.92 1.98
N GLU A 94 2.69 -11.79 1.76
CA GLU A 94 1.58 -11.50 0.85
C GLU A 94 0.82 -10.24 1.28
N GLN A 95 0.57 -10.08 2.58
CA GLN A 95 -0.09 -8.88 3.10
C GLN A 95 0.79 -7.64 3.02
N PHE A 96 2.10 -7.76 3.22
CA PHE A 96 3.03 -6.65 3.04
C PHE A 96 3.04 -6.19 1.58
N ILE A 97 3.08 -7.11 0.62
CA ILE A 97 3.00 -6.81 -0.82
C ILE A 97 1.66 -6.14 -1.13
N HIS A 98 0.55 -6.62 -0.54
CA HIS A 98 -0.76 -6.02 -0.74
C HIS A 98 -0.83 -4.59 -0.15
N LEU A 99 -0.26 -4.35 1.03
CA LEU A 99 -0.17 -3.02 1.64
C LEU A 99 0.73 -2.08 0.84
N ARG A 100 1.88 -2.58 0.37
CA ARG A 100 2.77 -1.86 -0.55
C ARG A 100 2.01 -1.49 -1.82
N ALA A 101 1.35 -2.45 -2.47
CA ALA A 101 0.56 -2.21 -3.66
C ALA A 101 -0.60 -1.23 -3.39
N ALA A 102 -1.23 -1.26 -2.21
CA ALA A 102 -2.29 -0.31 -1.84
C ALA A 102 -1.75 1.11 -1.56
N SER A 103 -0.53 1.22 -1.05
CA SER A 103 0.18 2.49 -0.84
C SER A 103 0.74 3.06 -2.15
N GLU A 104 1.24 2.18 -3.03
CA GLU A 104 1.69 2.48 -4.37
C GLU A 104 0.55 2.60 -5.37
N ALA A 105 -0.68 2.14 -5.03
CA ALA A 105 -1.91 2.25 -5.80
C ALA A 105 -2.23 3.73 -5.95
N THR A 106 -1.51 4.29 -6.90
CA THR A 106 -1.53 5.66 -7.29
C THR A 106 -2.87 5.82 -7.96
N SER A 107 -3.75 6.59 -7.33
CA SER A 107 -5.06 6.85 -7.91
C SER A 107 -4.83 7.71 -9.14
N GLU A 108 -5.07 7.14 -10.32
CA GLU A 108 -5.03 7.91 -11.57
C GLU A 108 -6.25 8.83 -11.59
N VAL A 109 -5.98 10.12 -11.61
CA VAL A 109 -7.01 11.15 -11.64
C VAL A 109 -6.88 11.88 -12.97
N GLU A 110 -7.89 11.72 -13.81
CA GLU A 110 -8.00 12.38 -15.10
C GLU A 110 -8.62 13.77 -14.89
N VAL A 111 -7.85 14.81 -15.18
CA VAL A 111 -8.28 16.21 -15.07
C VAL A 111 -8.50 16.74 -16.48
N THR A 112 -9.75 17.00 -16.84
CA THR A 112 -10.12 17.62 -18.13
C THR A 112 -10.38 19.10 -17.92
N SER A 113 -9.66 19.96 -18.64
CA SER A 113 -9.79 21.42 -18.54
C SER A 113 -9.87 22.07 -19.92
N ALA A 114 -10.57 23.21 -20.00
CA ALA A 114 -10.66 24.00 -21.23
C ALA A 114 -9.33 24.66 -21.64
N THR A 115 -8.46 24.93 -20.65
CA THR A 115 -7.13 25.52 -20.83
C THR A 115 -6.06 24.73 -20.08
N ALA A 116 -4.80 24.87 -20.49
CA ALA A 116 -3.68 24.32 -19.74
C ALA A 116 -3.69 24.89 -18.31
N LEU A 117 -3.66 24.01 -17.31
CA LEU A 117 -3.58 24.42 -15.91
C LEU A 117 -2.16 24.90 -15.58
N SER A 118 -2.04 25.85 -14.68
CA SER A 118 -0.74 26.23 -14.11
C SER A 118 -0.25 25.17 -13.13
N GLU A 119 1.07 25.10 -12.91
CA GLU A 119 1.68 24.19 -11.91
C GLU A 119 1.11 24.40 -10.50
N GLU A 120 0.80 25.64 -10.12
CA GLU A 120 0.16 25.94 -8.84
C GLU A 120 -1.24 25.34 -8.71
N GLN A 121 -2.02 25.33 -9.80
CA GLN A 121 -3.35 24.73 -9.82
C GLN A 121 -3.25 23.21 -9.78
N LEU A 122 -2.30 22.62 -10.50
CA LEU A 122 -2.03 21.19 -10.47
C LEU A 122 -1.66 20.73 -9.06
N SER A 123 -0.77 21.46 -8.39
CA SER A 123 -0.35 21.16 -7.01
C SER A 123 -1.50 21.29 -6.00
N LYS A 124 -2.38 22.30 -6.17
CA LYS A 124 -3.60 22.41 -5.35
C LYS A 124 -4.57 21.26 -5.58
N ILE A 125 -4.75 20.84 -6.85
CA ILE A 125 -5.64 19.74 -7.20
C ILE A 125 -5.08 18.41 -6.69
N SER A 126 -3.78 18.15 -6.84
CA SER A 126 -3.16 16.95 -6.27
C SER A 126 -3.33 16.92 -4.76
N ALA A 127 -2.99 17.99 -4.03
CA ALA A 127 -3.12 18.02 -2.58
C ALA A 127 -4.57 17.85 -2.10
N ALA A 128 -5.56 18.43 -2.81
CA ALA A 128 -6.97 18.26 -2.50
C ALA A 128 -7.46 16.83 -2.78
N MET A 129 -7.00 16.23 -3.87
CA MET A 129 -7.36 14.85 -4.24
C MET A 129 -6.66 13.84 -3.34
N GLU A 130 -5.40 14.05 -2.97
CA GLU A 130 -4.67 13.24 -1.99
C GLU A 130 -5.35 13.26 -0.61
N LYS A 131 -5.81 14.42 -0.14
CA LYS A 131 -6.62 14.50 1.09
C LYS A 131 -7.92 13.72 1.00
N ARG A 132 -8.58 13.76 -0.15
CA ARG A 132 -9.91 13.17 -0.36
C ARG A 132 -9.87 11.66 -0.63
N LEU A 133 -8.82 11.18 -1.30
CA LEU A 133 -8.59 9.77 -1.63
C LEU A 133 -7.68 9.06 -0.63
N SER A 134 -6.98 9.81 0.24
CA SER A 134 -6.00 9.28 1.21
C SER A 134 -4.91 8.41 0.57
N ARG A 135 -4.62 8.65 -0.72
CA ARG A 135 -3.66 7.90 -1.55
C ARG A 135 -2.90 8.88 -2.42
N LYS A 136 -1.68 8.50 -2.84
CA LYS A 136 -0.92 9.27 -3.84
C LYS A 136 -1.70 9.34 -5.14
N VAL A 137 -1.75 10.52 -5.75
CA VAL A 137 -2.54 10.78 -6.95
C VAL A 137 -1.61 11.08 -8.12
N LYS A 138 -1.77 10.36 -9.24
CA LYS A 138 -1.13 10.71 -10.51
C LYS A 138 -2.16 11.45 -11.36
N LEU A 139 -1.89 12.74 -11.55
CA LEU A 139 -2.73 13.60 -12.37
C LEU A 139 -2.42 13.36 -13.84
N ASN A 140 -3.43 13.00 -14.61
CA ASN A 140 -3.36 12.95 -16.06
C ASN A 140 -4.21 14.10 -16.63
N CYS A 141 -3.56 15.11 -17.20
CA CYS A 141 -4.24 16.33 -17.64
C CYS A 141 -4.59 16.25 -19.13
N LYS A 142 -5.89 16.31 -19.44
CA LYS A 142 -6.40 16.43 -20.80
C LYS A 142 -6.96 17.82 -21.03
N ILE A 143 -6.67 18.39 -22.20
CA ILE A 143 -7.23 19.67 -22.63
C ILE A 143 -8.40 19.39 -23.55
N ASP A 144 -9.60 19.78 -23.15
CA ASP A 144 -10.81 19.71 -23.97
C ASP A 144 -11.50 21.08 -24.02
N LYS A 145 -11.45 21.72 -25.19
CA LYS A 145 -12.06 23.02 -25.44
C LYS A 145 -13.60 22.99 -25.44
N SER A 146 -14.22 21.80 -25.49
CA SER A 146 -15.67 21.63 -25.44
C SER A 146 -16.27 22.07 -24.09
N VAL A 147 -15.46 22.06 -23.03
CA VAL A 147 -15.87 22.38 -21.66
C VAL A 147 -16.10 23.90 -21.49
N MET A 148 -15.68 24.73 -22.45
CA MET A 148 -15.69 26.21 -22.49
C MET A 148 -14.95 26.88 -21.32
N ALA A 149 -15.35 26.58 -20.08
CA ALA A 149 -14.71 27.01 -18.84
C ALA A 149 -14.97 26.00 -17.71
N GLY A 150 -14.00 25.88 -16.80
CA GLY A 150 -14.05 24.98 -15.63
C GLY A 150 -13.22 23.72 -15.80
N VAL A 151 -13.37 22.79 -14.84
CA VAL A 151 -12.59 21.55 -14.75
C VAL A 151 -13.49 20.36 -14.44
N ILE A 152 -13.24 19.24 -15.10
CA ILE A 152 -13.86 17.94 -14.82
C ILE A 152 -12.77 17.04 -14.27
N ILE A 153 -12.95 16.55 -13.05
CA ILE A 153 -12.00 15.66 -12.38
C ILE A 153 -12.63 14.28 -12.30
N ARG A 154 -12.02 13.26 -12.90
CA ARG A 154 -12.45 11.87 -12.86
C ARG A 154 -11.42 11.04 -12.12
N ALA A 155 -11.84 10.34 -11.07
CA ALA A 155 -11.03 9.45 -10.25
C ALA A 155 -11.73 8.08 -10.19
N GLY A 156 -11.37 7.17 -11.09
CA GLY A 156 -12.10 5.90 -11.29
C GLY A 156 -13.58 6.18 -11.61
N ASP A 157 -14.47 5.72 -10.73
CA ASP A 157 -15.93 5.90 -10.85
C ASP A 157 -16.44 7.26 -10.35
N MET A 158 -15.61 8.03 -9.65
CA MET A 158 -16.02 9.33 -9.10
C MET A 158 -15.74 10.44 -10.11
N VAL A 159 -16.80 11.15 -10.55
CA VAL A 159 -16.70 12.32 -11.41
C VAL A 159 -17.11 13.56 -10.64
N ILE A 160 -16.20 14.53 -10.55
CA ILE A 160 -16.46 15.87 -10.01
C ILE A 160 -16.51 16.81 -11.21
N ASP A 161 -17.72 17.23 -11.55
CA ASP A 161 -17.95 18.20 -12.62
C ASP A 161 -18.00 19.62 -12.06
N GLY A 162 -16.95 20.38 -12.33
CA GLY A 162 -16.84 21.82 -12.08
C GLY A 162 -16.95 22.66 -13.35
N SER A 163 -17.44 22.09 -14.46
CA SER A 163 -17.59 22.81 -15.73
C SER A 163 -18.77 23.78 -15.71
N VAL A 164 -18.63 24.87 -16.47
CA VAL A 164 -19.74 25.81 -16.71
C VAL A 164 -20.86 25.14 -17.51
N ARG A 165 -20.50 24.20 -18.41
CA ARG A 165 -21.48 23.41 -19.18
C ARG A 165 -22.41 22.63 -18.26
N GLY A 166 -21.86 21.85 -17.32
CA GLY A 166 -22.67 21.06 -16.38
C GLY A 166 -23.54 21.93 -15.47
N ARG A 167 -23.08 23.14 -15.11
CA ARG A 167 -23.91 24.10 -14.34
C ARG A 167 -25.08 24.64 -15.16
N LEU A 168 -24.86 24.95 -16.44
CA LEU A 168 -25.93 25.41 -17.33
C LEU A 168 -26.95 24.29 -17.62
N GLU A 169 -26.49 23.06 -17.84
CA GLU A 169 -27.38 21.89 -18.00
C GLU A 169 -28.25 21.68 -16.76
N ARG A 170 -27.68 21.74 -15.54
CA ARG A 170 -28.47 21.65 -14.30
C ARG A 170 -29.47 22.79 -14.14
N LEU A 171 -29.11 24.01 -14.53
CA LEU A 171 -30.04 25.15 -14.47
C LEU A 171 -31.19 24.97 -15.46
N ALA A 172 -30.90 24.52 -16.68
CA ALA A 172 -31.90 24.27 -17.71
C ALA A 172 -32.89 23.18 -17.27
N ASP A 173 -32.41 22.11 -16.64
CA ASP A 173 -33.23 21.02 -16.12
C ASP A 173 -34.20 21.52 -15.02
N VAL A 174 -33.70 22.32 -14.07
CA VAL A 174 -34.51 22.92 -13.00
C VAL A 174 -35.55 23.92 -13.53
N LEU A 175 -35.29 24.56 -14.66
CA LEU A 175 -36.23 25.48 -15.31
C LEU A 175 -37.27 24.75 -16.19
N GLN A 176 -37.02 23.50 -16.57
CA GLN A 176 -37.94 22.66 -17.33
C GLN A 176 -38.83 21.76 -16.46
N SER A 177 -38.49 21.60 -15.17
CA SER A 177 -39.32 20.95 -14.14
C SER A 177 -40.28 21.92 -13.47
#